data_AF-A0A920JQN5-F1
#
_entry.id   AF-A0A920JQN5-F1
#
_cell.length_a   1.000
_cell.length_b   1.000
_cell.length_c   1.000
_cell.angle_alpha   90.00
_cell.angle_beta   90.00
_cell.angle_gamma   90.00
#
_symmetry.space_group_name_H-M   'P 1'
#
loop_
_entity.id
_entity.type
_entity.pdbx_description
1 polymer ?
#
loop_
_entity_poly.entity_id
_entity_poly.type
_entity_poly.pdbx_seq_one_letter_code
_entity_poly.pdbx_strand_id
1 'polypeptide(L)' 'MVLFVALKSLSNLKEFNRKKFVPGIRNELTSDDQKRTMSSKEAYENGADFIVVGGPITQADNFKETILNYI' A
#
# COMPACT_ATOMS: atom_id res chain seq x y z
N MET A 1 2.53 5.53 -19.10
CA MET A 1 3.75 5.40 -18.27
C MET A 1 3.32 5.33 -16.81
N VAL A 2 3.50 4.18 -16.16
CA VAL A 2 3.09 3.92 -14.77
C VAL A 2 4.25 4.30 -13.84
N LEU A 3 3.97 4.96 -12.71
CA LEU A 3 4.98 5.31 -11.70
C LEU A 3 4.82 4.42 -10.46
N PHE A 4 5.80 3.56 -10.23
CA PHE A 4 5.94 2.82 -8.98
C PHE A 4 6.65 3.71 -7.96
N VAL A 5 5.98 4.01 -6.86
CA VAL A 5 6.47 4.97 -5.87
C VAL A 5 6.80 4.27 -4.56
N ALA A 6 8.00 4.50 -4.03
CA ALA A 6 8.39 4.01 -2.71
C ALA A 6 7.63 4.78 -1.61
N LEU A 7 7.20 4.07 -0.56
CA LEU A 7 6.36 4.60 0.54
C LEU A 7 6.89 5.89 1.15
N LYS A 8 8.20 5.97 1.40
CA LYS A 8 8.85 7.13 2.04
C LYS A 8 8.90 8.38 1.17
N SER A 9 8.73 8.23 -0.15
CA SER A 9 8.82 9.34 -1.11
C SER A 9 7.45 9.80 -1.61
N LEU A 10 6.38 9.10 -1.23
CA LEU A 10 5.02 9.35 -1.71
C LEU A 10 4.52 10.75 -1.34
N SER A 11 4.79 11.20 -0.12
CA SER A 11 4.40 12.53 0.38
C SER A 11 4.98 13.69 -0.44
N ASN A 12 6.17 13.50 -1.04
CA ASN A 12 6.83 14.50 -1.88
C ASN A 12 6.25 14.58 -3.30
N LEU A 13 5.35 13.65 -3.66
CA LEU A 13 4.75 13.53 -5.00
C LEU A 13 3.24 13.81 -4.98
N LYS A 14 2.74 14.50 -3.94
CA LYS A 14 1.31 14.86 -3.83
C LYS A 14 0.83 15.66 -5.05
N GLU A 15 1.60 16.67 -5.45
CA GLU A 15 1.32 17.55 -6.61
C GLU A 15 1.58 16.89 -7.97
N PHE A 16 2.08 15.65 -8.00
CA PHE A 16 2.41 14.98 -9.25
C PHE A 16 1.15 14.40 -9.89
N ASN A 17 0.72 15.01 -11.00
CA ASN A 17 -0.50 14.64 -11.71
C ASN A 17 -0.32 13.38 -12.61
N ARG A 18 0.14 12.28 -12.01
CA ARG A 18 0.20 10.95 -12.65
C ARG A 18 -0.32 9.89 -11.69
N LYS A 19 -0.81 8.79 -12.25
CA LYS A 19 -1.25 7.62 -11.49
C LYS A 19 -0.10 6.99 -10.71
N LYS A 20 -0.23 7.02 -9.38
CA LYS A 20 0.76 6.50 -8.41
C LYS A 20 0.34 5.13 -7.92
N PHE A 21 1.16 4.13 -8.24
CA PHE A 21 0.98 2.77 -7.76
C PHE A 21 1.99 2.51 -6.64
N VAL A 22 1.48 2.13 -5.47
CA VAL A 22 2.25 2.09 -4.23
C VAL A 22 2.33 0.66 -3.72
N PRO A 23 3.47 -0.04 -3.89
CA PRO A 23 3.69 -1.37 -3.35
C PRO A 23 4.13 -1.34 -1.88
N GLY A 24 4.06 -2.49 -1.21
CA GLY A 24 4.55 -2.66 0.16
C GLY A 24 3.55 -2.25 1.23
N ILE A 25 2.26 -2.25 0.91
CA ILE A 25 1.18 -1.94 1.84
C ILE A 25 0.86 -3.17 2.69
N ARG A 26 0.79 -2.98 4.02
CA ARG A 26 0.33 -3.98 4.99
C ARG A 26 -0.44 -3.30 6.11
N ASN A 27 -1.63 -3.82 6.42
CA ASN A 27 -2.42 -3.36 7.56
C ASN A 27 -2.15 -4.15 8.84
N GLU A 28 -1.64 -5.38 8.71
CA GLU A 28 -1.20 -6.20 9.83
C GLU A 28 0.32 -6.17 9.94
N LEU A 29 0.81 -5.85 11.14
CA LEU A 29 2.25 -5.82 11.42
C LEU A 29 2.67 -7.21 11.90
N THR A 30 3.46 -7.92 11.10
CA THR A 30 4.25 -9.04 11.62
C THR A 30 5.59 -8.50 12.13
N SER A 31 6.24 -9.21 13.06
CA SER A 31 7.49 -8.76 13.69
C SER A 31 8.61 -8.40 12.70
N ASP A 32 8.57 -8.91 11.47
CA ASP A 32 9.57 -8.68 10.43
C ASP A 32 9.28 -7.45 9.53
N ASP A 33 8.05 -6.92 9.57
CA ASP A 33 7.59 -5.84 8.68
C ASP A 33 7.73 -4.42 9.27
N GLN A 34 8.09 -4.32 10.55
CA GLN A 34 7.97 -3.11 11.40
C GLN A 34 8.61 -1.80 10.88
N LYS A 35 9.38 -1.80 9.79
CA LYS A 35 10.09 -0.58 9.32
C LYS A 35 9.87 -0.21 7.85
N ARG A 36 9.13 -1.03 7.09
CA ARG A 36 9.04 -0.86 5.63
C ARG A 36 7.63 -0.94 5.07
N THR A 37 6.61 -1.05 5.92
CA THR A 37 5.22 -1.11 5.49
C THR A 37 4.45 0.13 5.92
N MET A 38 3.44 0.47 5.16
CA MET A 38 2.48 1.53 5.42
C MET A 38 1.08 0.92 5.35
N SER A 39 0.13 1.42 6.12
CA SER A 39 -1.25 0.99 6.00
C SER A 39 -1.90 1.51 4.71
N SER A 40 -2.92 0.80 4.23
CA SER A 40 -3.76 1.22 3.10
C SER A 40 -4.29 2.64 3.28
N LYS A 41 -4.84 2.94 4.46
CA LYS A 41 -5.34 4.27 4.82
C LYS A 41 -4.28 5.36 4.68
N GLU A 42 -3.10 5.16 5.27
CA GLU A 42 -2.00 6.12 5.18
C GLU A 42 -1.52 6.31 3.73
N ALA A 43 -1.56 5.26 2.89
CA ALA A 43 -1.15 5.37 1.50
C ALA A 43 -2.08 6.32 0.72
N TYR A 44 -3.40 6.17 0.92
CA TYR A 44 -4.38 7.08 0.31
C TYR A 44 -4.26 8.51 0.86
N GLU A 45 -4.05 8.68 2.17
CA GLU A 45 -3.80 10.00 2.79
C GLU A 45 -2.51 10.67 2.26
N ASN A 46 -1.52 9.87 1.87
CA ASN A 46 -0.29 10.36 1.24
C ASN A 46 -0.43 10.61 -0.27
N GLY A 47 -1.59 10.32 -0.87
CA GLY A 47 -1.90 10.63 -2.26
C GLY A 47 -1.58 9.51 -3.25
N ALA A 48 -1.65 8.25 -2.80
CA ALA A 48 -1.68 7.09 -3.69
C ALA A 48 -2.99 7.05 -4.50
N ASP A 49 -2.90 6.75 -5.80
CA ASP A 49 -4.09 6.41 -6.60
C ASP A 49 -4.46 4.93 -6.44
N PHE A 50 -3.43 4.08 -6.34
CA PHE A 50 -3.57 2.63 -6.25
C PHE A 50 -2.56 2.06 -5.27
N ILE A 51 -3.01 1.10 -4.47
CA ILE A 51 -2.14 0.28 -3.62
C ILE A 51 -1.91 -1.09 -4.27
N VAL A 52 -0.72 -1.65 -4.09
CA VAL A 52 -0.39 -2.99 -4.56
C VAL A 52 -0.17 -3.88 -3.35
N VAL A 53 -1.11 -4.80 -3.13
CA VAL A 53 -1.08 -5.79 -2.05
C VAL A 53 -0.91 -7.16 -2.69
N GLY A 54 0.18 -7.85 -2.32
CA GLY A 54 0.52 -9.19 -2.83
C GLY A 54 0.37 -10.24 -1.75
N GLY A 55 1.50 -10.57 -1.09
CA GLY A 55 1.63 -11.58 -0.04
C GLY A 55 0.42 -11.72 0.89
N PRO A 56 -0.06 -10.63 1.54
CA PRO A 56 -1.20 -10.68 2.43
C PRO A 56 -2.49 -11.22 1.79
N ILE A 57 -2.77 -10.90 0.52
CA ILE A 57 -3.96 -11.41 -0.18
C ILE A 57 -3.72 -12.85 -0.64
N THR A 58 -2.54 -13.15 -1.19
CA THR A 58 -2.24 -14.48 -1.76
C THR A 58 -2.11 -15.58 -0.72
N GLN A 59 -1.76 -15.24 0.52
CA GLN A 59 -1.55 -16.19 1.61
C GLN A 59 -2.68 -16.17 2.65
N ALA A 60 -3.74 -15.39 2.40
CA ALA A 60 -4.88 -15.31 3.30
C ALA A 60 -5.71 -16.59 3.25
N ASP A 61 -6.09 -17.09 4.42
CA ASP A 61 -7.07 -18.17 4.53
C ASP A 61 -8.46 -17.72 4.01
N ASN A 62 -8.80 -16.45 4.21
CA ASN A 62 -10.06 -15.85 3.77
C ASN A 62 -9.83 -14.58 2.92
N PHE A 63 -9.75 -14.79 1.60
CA PHE A 63 -9.56 -13.70 0.63
C PHE A 63 -10.52 -12.53 0.79
N LYS A 64 -11.82 -12.78 1.05
CA LYS A 64 -12.82 -11.70 1.14
C LYS A 64 -12.57 -10.80 2.33
N GLU A 65 -12.34 -11.41 3.48
CA GLU A 65 -12.09 -10.71 4.74
C GLU A 65 -10.79 -9.91 4.64
N THR A 66 -9.73 -10.52 4.11
CA THR A 66 -8.47 -9.80 3.93
C THR A 66 -8.61 -8.64 2.96
N ILE A 67 -9.30 -8.81 1.83
CA ILE A 67 -9.55 -7.68 0.90
C ILE A 67 -10.28 -6.54 1.61
N LEU A 68 -11.33 -6.84 2.39
CA LEU A 68 -12.07 -5.83 3.15
C LEU A 68 -11.19 -5.05 4.12
N ASN A 69 -10.14 -5.67 4.68
CA ASN A 69 -9.22 -4.97 5.55
C ASN A 69 -8.44 -3.87 4.81
N TYR A 70 -8.21 -3.97 3.49
CA TYR A 70 -7.39 -3.02 2.70
C TYR A 70 -8.18 -1.95 1.94
N ILE A 71 -9.51 -1.96 2.02
CA ILE A 71 -10.40 -0.99 1.37
C ILE A 71 -10.81 0.07 2.39
#